data_AF-A0A957B467-F1
#
_entry.id   AF-A0A957B467-F1
#
_cell.length_a   1.000
_cell.length_b   1.000
_cell.length_c   1.000
_cell.angle_alpha   90.00
_cell.angle_beta   90.00
_cell.angle_gamma   90.00
#
_symmetry.space_group_name_H-M   'P 1'
#
loop_
_entity.id
_entity.type
_entity.pdbx_description
1 polymer ?
#
loop_
_entity_poly.entity_id
_entity_poly.type
_entity_poly.pdbx_seq_one_letter_code
_entity_poly.pdbx_strand_id
1 'polypeptide(L)'
;MKLRVLLMILIVALAACTGGEPTAEVTAEPEAAAEEPAVVAPTQAVIVVTRDPNSSPFGSVQQSEEATEDPFPDALFDSIRIIRVGGGEGVEQIELDIRQDGTYVRNGVPGVITPEEVIEIDAQLDELQFFDMTGDMLGPGGDDRAFTYGITVERAGTRRTVQADDRYMPTILKEFVARILMIGL
;
A
#
# COMPACT_ATOMS: atom_id res chain seq x y z
N MET A 1 34.00 6.14 34.48
CA MET A 1 34.22 7.10 35.61
C MET A 1 34.42 8.47 34.98
N LYS A 2 33.49 9.40 34.98
CA LYS A 2 32.88 10.11 36.12
C LYS A 2 31.51 10.60 35.61
N LEU A 3 30.43 10.20 36.29
CA LEU A 3 29.77 11.06 37.29
C LEU A 3 29.13 12.25 36.55
N ARG A 4 27.82 12.18 36.23
CA ARG A 4 26.71 12.54 37.15
C ARG A 4 26.96 13.91 37.79
N VAL A 5 25.88 14.66 38.02
CA VAL A 5 25.86 15.97 38.71
C VAL A 5 26.06 17.07 37.66
N LEU A 6 25.12 17.96 37.34
CA LEU A 6 23.97 18.43 38.10
C LEU A 6 23.20 19.45 37.24
N LEU A 7 21.89 19.55 37.49
CA LEU A 7 21.13 20.81 37.54
C LEU A 7 21.09 21.74 36.31
N MET A 8 19.93 21.78 35.66
CA MET A 8 18.97 22.89 35.85
C MET A 8 17.65 22.47 35.17
N ILE A 9 16.68 21.95 35.92
CA ILE A 9 15.63 22.76 36.55
C ILE A 9 14.87 23.57 35.49
N LEU A 10 13.78 22.98 34.96
CA LEU A 10 12.59 23.76 34.68
C LEU A 10 11.41 23.08 35.39
N ILE A 11 11.06 23.71 36.50
CA ILE A 11 10.06 23.32 37.49
C ILE A 11 8.67 23.66 36.96
N VAL A 12 7.80 22.65 36.99
CA VAL A 12 6.44 22.65 37.54
C VAL A 12 5.78 24.01 37.76
N ALA A 13 4.64 24.24 37.09
CA ALA A 13 3.35 24.64 37.69
C ALA A 13 2.55 25.50 36.71
N LEU A 14 1.35 25.05 36.35
CA LEU A 14 0.14 25.86 36.17
C LEU A 14 -1.00 24.82 36.06
N ALA A 15 -1.73 24.47 37.11
CA ALA A 15 -2.77 25.24 37.79
C ALA A 15 -3.94 25.63 36.85
N ALA A 16 -5.04 24.86 36.90
CA ALA A 16 -6.43 25.29 36.75
C ALA A 16 -7.34 24.04 36.88
N CYS A 17 -8.06 23.90 37.99
CA CYS A 17 -9.45 24.38 38.18
C CYS A 17 -10.47 23.47 37.47
N THR A 18 -11.11 22.55 38.20
CA THR A 18 -12.35 22.74 38.98
C THR A 18 -13.60 22.86 38.10
N GLY A 19 -14.60 22.03 38.37
CA GLY A 19 -15.99 22.50 38.39
C GLY A 19 -17.00 21.65 37.64
N GLY A 20 -17.88 21.01 38.42
CA GLY A 20 -19.32 20.78 38.14
C GLY A 20 -19.68 19.84 36.99
N GLU A 21 -20.75 19.06 37.01
CA GLU A 21 -21.82 18.74 37.96
C GLU A 21 -22.55 17.56 37.27
N PRO A 22 -22.98 16.50 37.97
CA PRO A 22 -23.92 15.55 37.41
C PRO A 22 -25.32 16.08 37.67
N THR A 23 -26.15 16.26 36.65
CA THR A 23 -27.63 16.10 36.67
C THR A 23 -28.21 16.71 35.40
N ALA A 24 -28.74 15.85 34.54
CA ALA A 24 -29.89 16.20 33.72
C ALA A 24 -30.93 15.11 33.98
N GLU A 25 -31.83 15.44 34.89
CA GLU A 25 -33.10 14.77 35.11
C GLU A 25 -33.92 14.91 33.82
N VAL A 26 -34.13 13.80 33.12
CA VAL A 26 -35.03 13.76 31.97
C VAL A 26 -36.38 13.28 32.47
N THR A 27 -37.28 14.25 32.60
CA THR A 27 -38.72 14.11 32.78
C THR A 27 -39.30 13.10 31.78
N ALA A 28 -40.01 12.10 32.31
CA ALA A 28 -40.88 11.24 31.53
C ALA A 28 -42.18 12.00 31.18
N GLU A 29 -42.48 12.11 29.89
CA GLU A 29 -43.76 12.56 29.33
C GLU A 29 -44.33 11.45 28.41
N PRO A 30 -45.63 11.45 28.07
CA PRO A 30 -46.51 10.34 28.31
C PRO A 30 -46.58 9.39 27.11
N GLU A 31 -46.85 8.14 27.48
CA GLU A 31 -47.21 6.99 26.66
C GLU A 31 -48.28 7.33 25.60
N ALA A 32 -47.85 7.37 24.33
CA ALA A 32 -48.73 7.37 23.18
C ALA A 32 -48.82 5.94 22.62
N ALA A 33 -50.06 5.56 22.28
CA ALA A 33 -50.52 4.23 21.91
C ALA A 33 -49.59 3.44 20.98
N ALA A 34 -49.34 2.19 21.38
CA ALA A 34 -48.69 1.18 20.56
C ALA A 34 -49.59 0.79 19.36
N GLU A 35 -49.11 1.08 18.15
CA GLU A 35 -49.44 0.28 16.97
C GLU A 35 -48.32 -0.74 16.78
N GLU A 36 -48.67 -2.03 16.79
CA GLU A 36 -47.73 -3.14 16.57
C GLU A 36 -47.07 -3.00 15.19
N PRO A 37 -45.74 -2.86 15.09
CA PRO A 37 -45.08 -2.96 13.79
C PRO A 37 -45.12 -4.42 13.35
N ALA A 38 -45.65 -4.66 12.15
CA ALA A 38 -45.55 -5.95 11.50
C ALA A 38 -44.08 -6.41 11.48
N VAL A 39 -43.81 -7.58 12.05
CA VAL A 39 -42.49 -8.21 12.04
C VAL A 39 -42.13 -8.54 10.59
N VAL A 40 -41.43 -7.62 9.93
CA VAL A 40 -40.78 -7.89 8.65
C VAL A 40 -39.57 -8.77 8.97
N ALA A 41 -39.66 -10.04 8.59
CA ALA A 41 -38.54 -10.97 8.72
C ALA A 41 -37.28 -10.34 8.09
N PRO A 42 -36.10 -10.43 8.72
CA PRO A 42 -34.88 -9.90 8.14
C PRO A 42 -34.57 -10.71 6.88
N THR A 43 -34.88 -10.14 5.73
CA THR A 43 -34.33 -10.59 4.46
C THR A 43 -32.82 -10.38 4.58
N GLN A 44 -32.08 -11.47 4.71
CA GLN A 44 -30.62 -11.43 4.65
C GLN A 44 -30.27 -10.93 3.24
N ALA A 45 -29.97 -9.64 3.13
CA ALA A 45 -29.40 -9.08 1.93
C ALA A 45 -28.02 -9.73 1.78
N VAL A 46 -27.93 -10.73 0.90
CA VAL A 46 -26.65 -11.22 0.42
C VAL A 46 -26.05 -10.07 -0.39
N ILE A 47 -25.19 -9.28 0.24
CA ILE A 47 -24.39 -8.27 -0.45
C ILE A 47 -23.38 -9.06 -1.28
N VAL A 48 -23.73 -9.34 -2.54
CA VAL A 48 -22.77 -9.79 -3.53
C VAL A 48 -21.90 -8.58 -3.85
N VAL A 49 -20.74 -8.48 -3.20
CA VAL A 49 -19.70 -7.53 -3.59
C VAL A 49 -19.14 -8.02 -4.92
N THR A 50 -19.77 -7.62 -6.02
CA THR A 50 -19.17 -7.72 -7.35
C THR A 50 -18.01 -6.74 -7.38
N ARG A 51 -16.78 -7.19 -7.09
CA ARG A 51 -15.58 -6.44 -7.48
C ARG A 51 -15.65 -6.28 -8.99
N ASP A 52 -15.68 -5.04 -9.46
CA ASP A 52 -15.53 -4.75 -10.87
C ASP A 52 -14.13 -5.27 -11.29
N PRO A 53 -14.04 -6.24 -12.21
CA PRO A 53 -12.74 -6.75 -12.66
C PRO A 53 -11.87 -5.65 -13.31
N ASN A 54 -12.45 -4.51 -13.68
CA ASN A 54 -11.73 -3.35 -14.20
C ASN A 54 -11.30 -2.35 -13.11
N SER A 55 -11.70 -2.52 -11.84
CA SER A 55 -11.28 -1.65 -10.73
C SER A 55 -10.07 -2.22 -9.98
N SER A 56 -9.05 -2.69 -10.70
CA SER A 56 -7.80 -3.12 -10.07
C SER A 56 -7.13 -1.92 -9.39
N PRO A 57 -6.73 -2.00 -8.11
CA PRO A 57 -5.95 -0.93 -7.48
C PRO A 57 -4.59 -0.72 -8.16
N PHE A 58 -4.19 -1.66 -9.01
CA PHE A 58 -2.94 -1.65 -9.76
C PHE A 58 -3.03 -0.97 -11.13
N GLY A 59 -4.21 -0.48 -11.53
CA GLY A 59 -4.47 0.07 -12.86
C GLY A 59 -4.75 -1.01 -13.91
N SER A 60 -4.90 -0.60 -15.17
CA SER A 60 -5.09 -1.53 -16.30
C SER A 60 -3.76 -2.10 -16.76
N VAL A 61 -3.69 -3.44 -16.88
CA VAL A 61 -2.55 -4.13 -17.50
C VAL A 61 -2.57 -3.80 -18.99
N GLN A 62 -1.77 -2.83 -19.43
CA GLN A 62 -1.48 -2.66 -20.84
C GLN A 62 -0.46 -3.72 -21.25
N GLN A 63 -0.96 -4.90 -21.63
CA GLN A 63 -0.13 -5.88 -22.30
C GLN A 63 0.04 -5.38 -23.74
N SER A 64 1.20 -4.76 -24.04
CA SER A 64 1.55 -4.50 -25.43
C SER A 64 1.63 -5.86 -26.13
N GLU A 65 0.82 -6.07 -27.16
CA GLU A 65 0.60 -7.39 -27.79
C GLU A 65 1.86 -7.97 -28.48
N GLU A 66 3.00 -7.27 -28.47
CA GLU A 66 4.18 -7.62 -29.28
C GLU A 66 5.54 -7.72 -28.56
N ALA A 67 5.67 -7.46 -27.26
CA ALA A 67 6.99 -7.48 -26.62
C ALA A 67 7.30 -8.87 -26.02
N THR A 68 8.08 -9.67 -26.75
CA THR A 68 8.65 -10.95 -26.24
C THR A 68 10.10 -10.77 -25.77
N GLU A 69 10.70 -9.60 -25.99
CA GLU A 69 12.05 -9.21 -25.56
C GLU A 69 12.07 -7.71 -25.23
N ASP A 70 12.92 -7.30 -24.28
CA ASP A 70 13.19 -5.89 -23.99
C ASP A 70 13.73 -5.17 -25.25
N PRO A 71 13.02 -4.15 -25.79
CA PRO A 71 13.51 -3.42 -26.95
C PRO A 71 14.72 -2.53 -26.67
N PHE A 72 15.05 -2.24 -25.40
CA PHE A 72 16.10 -1.30 -25.01
C PHE A 72 16.92 -1.78 -23.79
N PRO A 73 17.65 -2.92 -23.88
CA PRO A 73 18.35 -3.52 -22.75
C PRO A 73 19.52 -2.69 -22.20
N ASP A 74 20.02 -1.70 -22.96
CA ASP A 74 21.08 -0.79 -22.51
C ASP A 74 20.55 0.49 -21.86
N ALA A 75 19.22 0.68 -21.83
CA ALA A 75 18.59 1.87 -21.27
C ALA A 75 18.16 1.63 -19.81
N LEU A 76 18.50 2.57 -18.93
CA LEU A 76 17.96 2.56 -17.57
C LEU A 76 16.42 2.69 -17.62
N PHE A 77 15.74 2.17 -16.60
CA PHE A 77 14.32 2.45 -16.38
C PHE A 77 14.04 3.96 -16.29
N ASP A 78 12.89 4.38 -16.83
CA ASP A 78 12.36 5.75 -16.70
C ASP A 78 11.62 5.92 -15.36
N SER A 79 10.80 4.93 -14.99
CA SER A 79 10.12 4.91 -13.71
C SER A 79 9.73 3.51 -13.26
N ILE A 80 9.65 3.34 -11.93
CA ILE A 80 9.16 2.13 -11.28
C ILE A 80 8.05 2.54 -10.32
N ARG A 81 6.88 1.91 -10.44
CA ARG A 81 5.75 2.07 -9.52
C ARG A 81 5.45 0.73 -8.86
N ILE A 82 5.51 0.68 -7.54
CA ILE A 82 5.07 -0.47 -6.74
C ILE A 82 3.87 -0.08 -5.90
N ILE A 83 2.80 -0.85 -6.03
CA ILE A 83 1.63 -0.78 -5.16
C ILE A 83 1.52 -2.11 -4.42
N ARG A 84 1.46 -2.06 -3.09
CA ARG A 84 1.22 -3.22 -2.21
C ARG A 84 -0.09 -3.03 -1.47
N VAL A 85 -0.98 -4.02 -1.58
CA VAL A 85 -2.26 -4.09 -0.86
C VAL A 85 -2.41 -5.45 -0.17
N GLY A 86 -3.39 -5.57 0.73
CA GLY A 86 -3.66 -6.80 1.50
C GLY A 86 -2.84 -6.89 2.79
N GLY A 87 -2.59 -8.11 3.27
CA GLY A 87 -1.87 -8.35 4.53
C GLY A 87 -2.75 -8.41 5.78
N GLY A 88 -4.08 -8.40 5.62
CA GLY A 88 -5.05 -8.39 6.71
C GLY A 88 -5.34 -6.99 7.28
N GLU A 89 -6.07 -6.96 8.39
CA GLU A 89 -6.48 -5.71 9.05
C GLU A 89 -5.29 -4.94 9.63
N GLY A 90 -5.33 -3.61 9.50
CA GLY A 90 -4.34 -2.71 10.09
C GLY A 90 -3.04 -2.57 9.29
N VAL A 91 -2.89 -3.24 8.15
CA VAL A 91 -1.75 -3.03 7.27
C VAL A 91 -2.03 -1.92 6.26
N GLU A 92 -1.16 -0.92 6.24
CA GLU A 92 -1.27 0.19 5.30
C GLU A 92 -0.87 -0.24 3.89
N GLN A 93 -1.61 0.27 2.91
CA GLN A 93 -1.22 0.26 1.51
C GLN A 93 0.11 0.99 1.35
N ILE A 94 1.00 0.42 0.55
CA ILE A 94 2.20 1.12 0.10
C ILE A 94 2.03 1.47 -1.37
N GLU A 95 2.26 2.74 -1.70
CA GLU A 95 2.48 3.23 -3.05
C GLU A 95 3.87 3.88 -3.09
N LEU A 96 4.74 3.36 -3.95
CA LEU A 96 6.10 3.84 -4.14
C LEU A 96 6.32 4.09 -5.62
N ASP A 97 6.64 5.34 -5.95
CA ASP A 97 7.05 5.77 -7.29
C ASP A 97 8.53 6.16 -7.26
N ILE A 98 9.35 5.54 -8.09
CA ILE A 98 10.78 5.84 -8.27
C ILE A 98 11.00 6.33 -9.71
N ARG A 99 11.84 7.34 -9.88
CA ARG A 99 12.23 7.91 -11.16
C ARG A 99 13.70 7.65 -11.46
N GLN A 100 14.04 7.67 -12.74
CA GLN A 100 15.42 7.50 -13.23
C GLN A 100 16.42 8.50 -12.60
N ASP A 101 15.96 9.70 -12.24
CA ASP A 101 16.80 10.73 -11.60
C ASP A 101 17.10 10.46 -10.11
N GLY A 102 16.64 9.33 -9.58
CA GLY A 102 16.80 8.93 -8.18
C GLY A 102 15.78 9.56 -7.23
N THR A 103 14.85 10.38 -7.72
CA THR A 103 13.74 10.85 -6.88
C THR A 103 12.71 9.75 -6.68
N TYR A 104 12.12 9.70 -5.49
CA TYR A 104 10.99 8.82 -5.22
C TYR A 104 9.91 9.50 -4.38
N VAL A 105 8.70 8.94 -4.43
CA VAL A 105 7.56 9.30 -3.57
C VAL A 105 7.00 8.03 -2.95
N ARG A 106 7.04 7.94 -1.62
CA ARG A 106 6.49 6.82 -0.85
C ARG A 106 5.30 7.30 -0.03
N ASN A 107 4.10 6.81 -0.32
CA ASN A 107 2.87 7.23 0.36
C ASN A 107 2.74 8.77 0.45
N GLY A 108 3.11 9.47 -0.64
CA GLY A 108 3.12 10.93 -0.70
C GLY A 108 4.33 11.62 -0.06
N VAL A 109 5.25 10.89 0.57
CA VAL A 109 6.49 11.43 1.16
C VAL A 109 7.61 11.37 0.12
N PRO A 110 8.16 12.52 -0.30
CA PRO A 110 9.26 12.54 -1.26
C PRO A 110 10.59 12.16 -0.60
N GLY A 111 11.49 11.58 -1.40
CA GLY A 111 12.87 11.32 -1.02
C GLY A 111 13.78 11.15 -2.24
N VAL A 112 15.04 10.81 -1.97
CA VAL A 112 16.07 10.60 -3.00
C VAL A 112 16.91 9.37 -2.67
N ILE A 113 17.30 8.64 -3.70
CA ILE A 113 18.30 7.56 -3.68
C ILE A 113 19.54 8.01 -4.47
N THR A 114 20.67 7.34 -4.28
CA THR A 114 21.90 7.69 -4.99
C THR A 114 21.88 7.18 -6.44
N PRO A 115 22.70 7.75 -7.34
CA PRO A 115 22.84 7.24 -8.70
C PRO A 115 23.31 5.77 -8.75
N GLU A 116 24.13 5.35 -7.79
CA GLU A 116 24.57 3.95 -7.67
C GLU A 116 23.38 3.03 -7.35
N GLU A 117 22.47 3.44 -6.46
CA GLU A 117 21.26 2.68 -6.16
C GLU A 117 20.34 2.58 -7.39
N VAL A 118 20.23 3.64 -8.20
CA VAL A 118 19.48 3.60 -9.48
C VAL A 118 20.06 2.55 -10.42
N ILE A 119 21.38 2.53 -10.59
CA ILE A 119 22.06 1.55 -11.47
C ILE A 119 21.88 0.13 -10.94
N GLU A 120 21.96 -0.07 -9.63
CA GLU A 120 21.76 -1.38 -9.02
C GLU A 120 20.31 -1.88 -9.15
N ILE A 121 19.32 -0.99 -9.06
CA ILE A 121 17.91 -1.32 -9.30
C ILE A 121 17.71 -1.75 -10.76
N ASP A 122 18.31 -1.03 -11.71
CA ASP A 122 18.20 -1.35 -13.13
C ASP A 122 18.85 -2.70 -13.47
N ALA A 123 20.05 -2.96 -12.96
CA ALA A 123 20.72 -4.25 -13.13
C ALA A 123 19.90 -5.43 -12.57
N GLN A 124 19.14 -5.22 -11.50
CA GLN A 124 18.23 -6.24 -10.97
C GLN A 124 17.00 -6.45 -11.85
N LEU A 125 16.47 -5.42 -12.51
CA LEU A 125 15.39 -5.59 -13.49
C LEU A 125 15.84 -6.45 -14.67
N ASP A 126 17.10 -6.29 -15.10
CA ASP A 126 17.69 -7.10 -16.16
C ASP A 126 17.94 -8.54 -15.72
N GLU A 127 18.48 -8.74 -14.51
CA GLU A 127 18.67 -10.08 -13.92
C GLU A 127 17.34 -10.85 -13.79
N LEU A 128 16.27 -10.14 -13.44
CA LEU A 128 14.91 -10.68 -13.39
C LEU A 128 14.33 -11.00 -14.76
N GLN A 129 14.91 -10.46 -15.83
CA GLN A 129 14.30 -10.39 -17.15
C GLN A 129 12.88 -9.82 -17.07
N PHE A 130 12.70 -8.71 -16.34
CA PHE A 130 11.36 -8.22 -15.95
C PHE A 130 10.44 -8.01 -17.16
N PHE A 131 10.97 -7.53 -18.28
CA PHE A 131 10.21 -7.31 -19.51
C PHE A 131 9.81 -8.62 -20.22
N ASP A 132 10.56 -9.70 -20.02
CA ASP A 132 10.28 -11.02 -20.58
C ASP A 132 9.28 -11.82 -19.72
N MET A 133 8.97 -11.34 -18.51
CA MET A 133 8.02 -11.99 -17.61
C MET A 133 6.61 -11.98 -18.22
N THR A 134 6.01 -13.16 -18.38
CA THR A 134 4.67 -13.32 -18.95
C THR A 134 3.64 -13.67 -17.87
N GLY A 135 2.42 -13.12 -18.02
CA GLY A 135 1.28 -13.38 -17.15
C GLY A 135 1.34 -12.70 -15.78
N ASP A 136 0.24 -12.82 -15.03
CA ASP A 136 0.13 -12.41 -13.64
C ASP A 136 0.33 -13.64 -12.73
N MET A 137 1.01 -13.44 -11.60
CA MET A 137 1.34 -14.47 -10.61
C MET A 137 0.31 -14.45 -9.48
N LEU A 138 -0.96 -14.54 -9.86
CA LEU A 138 -2.08 -14.47 -8.93
C LEU A 138 -2.57 -15.88 -8.59
N GLY A 139 -2.83 -16.12 -7.31
CA GLY A 139 -3.43 -17.37 -6.86
C GLY A 139 -4.91 -17.48 -7.20
N PRO A 140 -5.53 -18.66 -7.00
CA PRO A 140 -6.99 -18.74 -6.85
C PRO A 140 -7.39 -17.76 -5.73
N GLY A 141 -8.16 -16.74 -6.09
CA GLY A 141 -8.31 -15.53 -5.29
C GLY A 141 -8.85 -15.74 -3.87
N GLY A 142 -8.71 -14.70 -3.03
CA GLY A 142 -9.56 -14.55 -1.85
C GLY A 142 -8.93 -14.76 -0.48
N ASP A 143 -7.61 -14.66 -0.33
CA ASP A 143 -7.00 -14.53 0.99
C ASP A 143 -6.56 -13.08 1.21
N ASP A 144 -7.36 -12.33 1.96
CA ASP A 144 -7.08 -10.94 2.32
C ASP A 144 -5.84 -10.79 3.22
N ARG A 145 -5.32 -11.90 3.77
CA ARG A 145 -4.11 -11.94 4.60
C ARG A 145 -2.83 -11.98 3.78
N ALA A 146 -2.89 -12.32 2.50
CA ALA A 146 -1.71 -12.26 1.63
C ALA A 146 -1.51 -10.85 1.10
N PHE A 147 -0.25 -10.48 0.86
CA PHE A 147 0.06 -9.27 0.10
C PHE A 147 -0.07 -9.54 -1.39
N THR A 148 -0.68 -8.59 -2.10
CA THR A 148 -0.68 -8.53 -3.56
C THR A 148 0.10 -7.28 -3.97
N TYR A 149 0.98 -7.46 -4.94
CA TYR A 149 1.85 -6.42 -5.48
C TYR A 149 1.50 -6.16 -6.94
N GLY A 150 1.37 -4.89 -7.29
CA GLY A 150 1.38 -4.42 -8.68
C GLY A 150 2.68 -3.68 -8.92
N ILE A 151 3.50 -4.20 -9.84
CA ILE A 151 4.81 -3.66 -10.17
C ILE A 151 4.72 -3.17 -11.61
N THR A 152 4.90 -1.87 -11.82
CA THR A 152 4.93 -1.27 -13.16
C THR A 152 6.29 -0.66 -13.39
N VAL A 153 6.93 -1.02 -14.49
CA VAL A 153 8.22 -0.49 -14.93
C VAL A 153 8.03 0.13 -16.31
N GLU A 154 8.56 1.33 -16.48
CA GLU A 154 8.65 2.02 -17.76
C GLU A 154 10.13 2.17 -18.13
N ARG A 155 10.51 1.82 -19.37
CA ARG A 155 11.88 1.90 -19.90
C ARG A 155 11.82 2.31 -21.37
N ALA A 156 12.46 3.43 -21.71
CA ALA A 156 12.48 4.01 -23.06
C ALA A 156 11.07 4.10 -23.68
N GLY A 157 10.07 4.49 -22.88
CA GLY A 157 8.67 4.61 -23.30
C GLY A 157 7.90 3.28 -23.44
N THR A 158 8.53 2.15 -23.19
CA THR A 158 7.86 0.84 -23.08
C THR A 158 7.43 0.62 -21.64
N ARG A 159 6.18 0.21 -21.42
CA ARG A 159 5.63 -0.04 -20.08
C ARG A 159 5.26 -1.52 -19.90
N ARG A 160 5.72 -2.11 -18.80
CA ARG A 160 5.33 -3.46 -18.36
C ARG A 160 4.75 -3.40 -16.95
N THR A 161 3.62 -4.08 -16.76
CA THR A 161 3.01 -4.28 -15.44
C THR A 161 2.93 -5.77 -15.16
N VAL A 162 3.36 -6.17 -13.96
CA VAL A 162 3.23 -7.52 -13.41
C VAL A 162 2.45 -7.42 -12.10
N GLN A 163 1.39 -8.23 -11.97
CA GLN A 163 0.71 -8.43 -10.70
C GLN A 163 1.14 -9.76 -10.08
N ALA A 164 1.38 -9.78 -8.77
CA ALA A 164 1.84 -10.97 -8.08
C ALA A 164 1.32 -11.02 -6.65
N ASP A 165 0.78 -12.18 -6.26
CA ASP A 165 0.53 -12.52 -4.87
C ASP A 165 1.83 -13.01 -4.23
N ASP A 166 2.10 -12.60 -2.99
CA ASP A 166 3.30 -13.02 -2.25
C ASP A 166 3.45 -14.55 -2.24
N ARG A 167 2.37 -15.31 -2.20
CA ARG A 167 2.43 -16.78 -2.14
C ARG A 167 2.93 -17.43 -3.43
N TYR A 168 2.79 -16.75 -4.57
CA TYR A 168 3.06 -17.29 -5.91
C TYR A 168 4.20 -16.57 -6.63
N MET A 169 4.66 -15.43 -6.08
CA MET A 169 5.80 -14.69 -6.59
C MET A 169 7.10 -15.53 -6.50
N PRO A 170 7.89 -15.62 -7.57
CA PRO A 170 9.23 -16.21 -7.53
C PRO A 170 10.12 -15.53 -6.50
N THR A 171 11.02 -16.29 -5.87
CA THR A 171 11.93 -15.79 -4.83
C THR A 171 12.71 -14.55 -5.27
N ILE A 172 13.23 -14.57 -6.50
CA ILE A 172 14.03 -13.46 -7.02
C ILE A 172 13.21 -12.16 -7.15
N LEU A 173 11.94 -12.26 -7.57
CA LEU A 173 11.05 -11.10 -7.63
C LEU A 173 10.68 -10.61 -6.23
N LYS A 174 10.52 -11.51 -5.24
CA LYS A 174 10.31 -11.12 -3.84
C LYS A 174 11.47 -10.36 -3.27
N GLU A 175 12.70 -10.81 -3.53
CA GLU A 175 13.92 -10.15 -3.06
C GLU A 175 14.05 -8.76 -3.65
N PHE A 176 13.78 -8.60 -4.95
CA PHE A 176 13.69 -7.30 -5.60
C PHE A 176 12.63 -6.39 -4.95
N VAL A 177 11.39 -6.86 -4.83
CA VAL A 177 10.30 -6.07 -4.22
C VAL A 177 10.62 -5.70 -2.78
N ALA A 178 11.17 -6.62 -1.98
CA ALA A 178 11.57 -6.34 -0.61
C ALA A 178 12.65 -5.26 -0.55
N ARG A 179 13.65 -5.32 -1.43
CA ARG A 179 14.70 -4.29 -1.54
C ARG A 179 14.12 -2.92 -1.88
N ILE A 180 13.29 -2.85 -2.91
CA ILE A 180 12.67 -1.59 -3.34
C ILE A 180 11.79 -1.01 -2.22
N LEU A 181 11.02 -1.85 -1.53
CA LEU A 181 10.19 -1.42 -0.41
C LEU A 181 10.97 -1.04 0.86
N MET A 182 12.29 -1.24 0.92
CA MET A 182 13.14 -0.68 1.98
C MET A 182 13.58 0.76 1.70
N ILE A 183 13.40 1.27 0.47
CA ILE A 183 13.76 2.64 0.11
C ILE A 183 12.89 3.63 0.90
N GLY A 184 13.52 4.51 1.68
CA GLY A 184 12.83 5.53 2.46
C GLY A 184 12.22 5.06 3.78
N LEU A 185 12.66 3.90 4.30
CA LEU A 185 12.43 3.50 5.69
C LEU A 185 13.55 3.99 6.62
#